data_AF-A0A2E9MAG6-F1
#
_entry.id   AF-A0A2E9MAG6-F1
#
_cell.length_a   1.000
_cell.length_b   1.000
_cell.length_c   1.000
_cell.angle_alpha   90.00
_cell.angle_beta   90.00
_cell.angle_gamma   90.00
#
_symmetry.space_group_name_H-M   'P 1'
#
loop_
_entity.id
_entity.type
_entity.pdbx_description
1 polymer ?
#
loop_
_entity_poly.entity_id
_entity_poly.type
_entity_poly.pdbx_seq_one_letter_code
_entity_poly.pdbx_strand_id
1 'polypeptide(L)'
;MSSHRSAGQAYQPHDDLRHWVPAKTFHGCRTFPHPAMEQRQMTYSQTKPVLLNDDQMRNYITDGYIKLDYSVPAEVHEAIAVKLDRMLELGPNLGNNVLPHAPEFRHILNAPEVRGALVSLLGSDYIEHPHRYCHNMAPFDKPPEDIAAAVGQRSHQDSYTPMARPRQHYPRYARIIYYPRDTPVLHGPTHVTPGTQFNKRVTEEDRAMAMPMEGPAGSLWITHFDVVHAAGVNLSDATRHMIKFIYIRRTEPQAPSWNCDSERWQNPANVEASYDNEVAWSHMWDWMCGKSDRCESFRSAAANDADVSELTAALSDEDVHGSLAAIRQLAVPKPAAAGEAVSALVELLNKDHQAVRAAATYALATIGEAAIDTLVTRVKEAGSAGWEDGAQATWNEGTVHLLDEAHALAGMGAPAVCALIELLDSTDEWTRINAAFALGEIESAAAEAVPALTRLLDDDSHRVVRTALDSLGTIGGDSDQYLPRMRRFFVESRAEWDEVLTGKRAWSACDQVRLNAATTMARLGPAAASAEDELIHALEDPCGYVGLLATDALQHLGSPTANQAVMDLVMAQRWDSSLYPERPW
;
A
#
# COMPACT_ATOMS: atom_id res chain seq x y z
N MET A 1 -58.38 -4.80 46.80
CA MET A 1 -57.26 -5.20 45.93
C MET A 1 -56.55 -3.91 45.46
N SER A 2 -56.18 -2.96 46.33
CA SER A 2 -54.93 -2.84 47.15
C SER A 2 -53.67 -3.04 46.30
N SER A 3 -53.00 -2.00 45.77
CA SER A 3 -52.10 -1.00 46.44
C SER A 3 -50.77 -1.64 46.89
N HIS A 4 -49.56 -1.05 46.85
CA HIS A 4 -49.08 0.33 46.87
C HIS A 4 -47.60 0.42 46.42
N ARG A 5 -47.16 1.66 46.16
CA ARG A 5 -45.76 2.15 46.03
C ARG A 5 -44.93 1.90 47.30
N SER A 6 -43.59 1.85 47.20
CA SER A 6 -42.67 2.90 47.73
C SER A 6 -41.18 2.49 47.70
N ALA A 7 -40.35 3.51 47.45
CA ALA A 7 -39.02 3.85 48.00
C ALA A 7 -37.94 2.74 48.09
N GLY A 8 -36.70 2.90 47.61
CA GLY A 8 -35.83 4.05 47.70
C GLY A 8 -34.68 3.69 48.64
N GLN A 9 -33.47 3.44 48.13
CA GLN A 9 -32.26 3.43 48.97
C GLN A 9 -31.00 3.69 48.13
N ALA A 10 -30.32 4.76 48.50
CA ALA A 10 -29.04 5.21 48.00
C ALA A 10 -27.91 4.29 48.51
N TYR A 11 -26.93 4.03 47.65
CA TYR A 11 -25.68 3.39 48.01
C TYR A 11 -24.68 4.48 48.43
N GLN A 12 -24.23 4.45 49.69
CA GLN A 12 -23.08 5.23 50.16
C GLN A 12 -21.90 4.29 50.45
N PRO A 13 -20.65 4.76 50.25
CA PRO A 13 -19.45 3.93 50.31
C PRO A 13 -18.99 3.75 51.76
N HIS A 14 -18.53 2.55 52.09
CA HIS A 14 -17.79 2.31 53.32
C HIS A 14 -16.29 2.42 53.06
N ASP A 15 -15.71 3.48 53.62
CA ASP A 15 -14.31 3.58 54.01
C ASP A 15 -13.98 2.44 54.98
N ASP A 16 -12.90 1.69 54.71
CA ASP A 16 -12.08 1.10 55.78
C ASP A 16 -10.64 0.93 55.33
N LEU A 17 -9.88 2.01 55.52
CA LEU A 17 -8.43 1.99 55.64
C LEU A 17 -8.06 1.42 57.02
N ARG A 18 -7.31 0.31 57.02
CA ARG A 18 -6.12 0.03 57.87
C ARG A 18 -6.04 -1.47 58.16
N HIS A 19 -5.04 -2.15 57.61
CA HIS A 19 -4.12 -2.99 58.38
C HIS A 19 -2.83 -3.24 57.58
N TRP A 20 -1.80 -2.51 57.98
CA TRP A 20 -0.41 -2.65 57.57
C TRP A 20 0.20 -3.90 58.25
N VAL A 21 0.83 -4.78 57.47
CA VAL A 21 1.76 -5.81 57.98
C VAL A 21 3.12 -5.52 57.34
N PRO A 22 4.22 -5.40 58.11
CA PRO A 22 5.50 -4.98 57.56
C PRO A 22 6.18 -6.12 56.78
N ALA A 23 6.67 -5.76 55.59
CA ALA A 23 7.39 -6.64 54.68
C ALA A 23 8.69 -7.18 55.31
N LYS A 24 8.86 -8.51 55.27
CA LYS A 24 10.16 -9.16 55.45
C LYS A 24 11.01 -8.92 54.20
N THR A 25 12.19 -8.39 54.43
CA THR A 25 13.27 -8.19 53.47
C THR A 25 13.64 -9.49 52.73
N PHE A 26 13.47 -9.52 51.42
CA PHE A 26 14.19 -10.45 50.54
C PHE A 26 15.37 -9.70 49.90
N HIS A 27 16.58 -10.02 50.35
CA HIS A 27 17.82 -9.63 49.69
C HIS A 27 18.09 -10.62 48.56
N GLY A 28 18.20 -10.13 47.33
CA GLY A 28 18.63 -10.95 46.20
C GLY A 28 18.21 -10.47 44.82
N CYS A 29 18.30 -9.16 44.52
CA CYS A 29 18.17 -8.70 43.14
C CYS A 29 19.57 -8.31 42.64
N ARG A 30 20.10 -9.09 41.69
CA ARG A 30 21.29 -8.70 40.92
C ARG A 30 20.88 -7.52 40.05
N THR A 31 21.43 -6.35 40.34
CA THR A 31 21.36 -5.19 39.47
C THR A 31 22.11 -5.50 38.17
N PHE A 32 21.39 -5.62 37.06
CA PHE A 32 22.00 -5.55 35.73
C PHE A 32 22.44 -4.09 35.49
N PRO A 33 23.68 -3.83 35.04
CA PRO A 33 24.08 -2.49 34.68
C PRO A 33 23.33 -2.07 33.42
N HIS A 34 22.56 -0.98 33.51
CA HIS A 34 21.98 -0.26 32.39
C HIS A 34 23.12 0.34 31.54
N PRO A 35 23.34 -0.06 30.27
CA PRO A 35 24.25 0.67 29.40
C PRO A 35 23.45 1.63 28.52
N ALA A 36 23.73 2.94 28.64
CA ALA A 36 23.79 3.94 27.57
C ALA A 36 22.77 3.94 26.40
N MET A 37 21.57 3.35 26.53
CA MET A 37 20.54 3.33 25.50
C MET A 37 19.75 4.65 25.42
N GLU A 38 19.57 5.36 26.53
CA GLU A 38 18.75 6.57 26.59
C GLU A 38 19.32 7.75 25.77
N GLN A 39 20.63 7.80 25.51
CA GLN A 39 21.24 8.85 24.67
C GLN A 39 21.21 8.56 23.16
N ARG A 40 20.82 7.35 22.72
CA ARG A 40 20.76 6.99 21.28
C ARG A 40 19.38 7.10 20.65
N GLN A 41 18.31 7.30 21.43
CA GLN A 41 16.94 7.45 20.91
C GLN A 41 16.78 8.71 20.04
N MET A 42 17.53 9.78 20.31
CA MET A 42 17.47 11.02 19.51
C MET A 42 18.38 11.03 18.26
N THR A 43 19.33 10.09 18.11
CA THR A 43 20.35 10.20 17.06
C THR A 43 19.90 9.70 15.68
N TYR A 44 19.05 8.68 15.58
CA TYR A 44 18.72 8.07 14.28
C TYR A 44 17.75 8.90 13.41
N SER A 45 16.86 9.70 14.01
CA SER A 45 15.99 10.61 13.25
C SER A 45 16.79 11.71 12.53
N GLN A 46 17.96 12.10 13.06
CA GLN A 46 18.81 13.14 12.49
C GLN A 46 19.94 12.63 11.58
N THR A 47 20.17 11.32 11.53
CA THR A 47 21.16 10.74 10.60
C THR A 47 20.66 10.82 9.16
N LYS A 48 21.56 11.19 8.25
CA LYS A 48 21.27 11.25 6.80
C LYS A 48 20.86 9.85 6.31
N PRO A 49 19.77 9.72 5.52
CA PRO A 49 19.37 8.44 4.95
C PRO A 49 20.46 7.87 4.02
N VAL A 50 20.60 6.54 4.01
CA VAL A 50 21.46 5.78 3.09
C VAL A 50 20.57 5.26 1.96
N LEU A 51 20.60 5.98 0.84
CA LEU A 51 19.73 5.72 -0.32
C LEU A 51 20.15 4.45 -1.08
N LEU A 52 19.18 3.83 -1.75
CA LEU A 52 19.43 2.73 -2.69
C LEU A 52 20.25 3.21 -3.89
N ASN A 53 20.92 2.27 -4.56
CA ASN A 53 21.55 2.50 -5.86
C ASN A 53 20.68 1.99 -7.01
N ASP A 54 21.11 2.24 -8.26
CA ASP A 54 20.38 1.81 -9.46
C ASP A 54 20.07 0.31 -9.51
N ASP A 55 21.01 -0.56 -9.14
CA ASP A 55 20.81 -2.01 -9.21
C ASP A 55 19.77 -2.48 -8.19
N GLN A 56 19.80 -1.92 -6.98
CA GLN A 56 18.78 -2.17 -5.96
C GLN A 56 17.39 -1.71 -6.42
N MET A 57 17.31 -0.55 -7.08
CA MET A 57 16.04 -0.05 -7.64
C MET A 57 15.53 -0.93 -8.80
N ARG A 58 16.42 -1.36 -9.70
CA ARG A 58 16.08 -2.27 -10.81
C ARG A 58 15.55 -3.60 -10.29
N ASN A 59 16.25 -4.22 -9.34
CA ASN A 59 15.81 -5.48 -8.73
C ASN A 59 14.46 -5.32 -8.02
N TYR A 60 14.23 -4.20 -7.32
CA TYR A 60 12.92 -3.94 -6.72
C TYR A 60 11.81 -3.83 -7.78
N ILE A 61 12.07 -3.19 -8.92
CA ILE A 61 11.10 -3.05 -10.03
C ILE A 61 10.82 -4.41 -10.70
N THR A 62 11.85 -5.25 -10.89
CA THR A 62 11.67 -6.56 -11.52
C THR A 62 11.01 -7.55 -10.58
N ASP A 63 11.52 -7.68 -9.36
CA ASP A 63 11.18 -8.78 -8.44
C ASP A 63 10.08 -8.38 -7.45
N GLY A 64 9.81 -7.09 -7.29
CA GLY A 64 8.76 -6.57 -6.41
C GLY A 64 9.15 -6.55 -4.93
N TYR A 65 10.42 -6.74 -4.59
CA TYR A 65 10.90 -6.65 -3.21
C TYR A 65 12.40 -6.33 -3.13
N ILE A 66 12.87 -5.98 -1.92
CA ILE A 66 14.28 -5.89 -1.56
C ILE A 66 14.50 -6.35 -0.12
N LYS A 67 15.59 -7.09 0.14
CA LYS A 67 16.09 -7.40 1.49
C LYS A 67 17.12 -6.35 1.90
N LEU A 68 17.01 -5.81 3.12
CA LEU A 68 17.91 -4.77 3.59
C LEU A 68 18.90 -5.29 4.64
N ASP A 69 20.16 -4.92 4.46
CA ASP A 69 21.16 -4.91 5.51
C ASP A 69 21.17 -3.53 6.16
N TYR A 70 21.11 -3.49 7.49
CA TYR A 70 21.04 -2.22 8.23
C TYR A 70 21.66 -2.34 9.62
N SER A 71 22.13 -1.22 10.14
CA SER A 71 23.05 -1.21 11.28
C SER A 71 22.34 -0.93 12.60
N VAL A 72 21.53 -1.89 13.07
CA VAL A 72 20.90 -1.84 14.41
C VAL A 72 21.48 -2.93 15.33
N PRO A 73 21.81 -2.63 16.61
CA PRO A 73 22.36 -3.62 17.52
C PRO A 73 21.38 -4.78 17.82
N ALA A 74 21.93 -5.98 17.96
CA ALA A 74 21.15 -7.21 18.21
C ALA A 74 20.26 -7.13 19.46
N GLU A 75 20.68 -6.37 20.47
CA GLU A 75 19.93 -6.18 21.73
C GLU A 75 18.59 -5.47 21.50
N VAL A 76 18.48 -4.64 20.46
CA VAL A 76 17.22 -3.98 20.08
C VAL A 76 16.22 -5.00 19.54
N HIS A 77 16.68 -5.91 18.68
CA HIS A 77 15.83 -6.98 18.14
C HIS A 77 15.35 -7.92 19.24
N GLU A 78 16.23 -8.29 20.17
CA GLU A 78 15.85 -9.12 21.33
C GLU A 78 14.85 -8.41 22.24
N ALA A 79 15.04 -7.11 22.52
CA ALA A 79 14.10 -6.33 23.31
C ALA A 79 12.70 -6.28 22.67
N ILE A 80 12.65 -6.11 21.34
CA ILE A 80 11.38 -6.18 20.59
C ILE A 80 10.77 -7.58 20.70
N ALA A 81 11.57 -8.63 20.53
CA ALA A 81 11.10 -10.01 20.57
C ALA A 81 10.45 -10.36 21.93
N VAL A 82 11.13 -10.06 23.04
CA VAL A 82 10.61 -10.29 24.40
C VAL A 82 9.30 -9.56 24.64
N LYS A 83 9.18 -8.31 24.17
CA LYS A 83 7.94 -7.55 24.31
C LYS A 83 6.80 -8.12 23.48
N LEU A 84 7.08 -8.60 22.28
CA LEU A 84 6.08 -9.25 21.44
C LEU A 84 5.58 -10.57 22.04
N ASP A 85 6.47 -11.37 22.65
CA ASP A 85 6.09 -12.57 23.40
C ASP A 85 5.09 -12.20 24.51
N ARG A 86 5.37 -11.14 25.27
CA ARG A 86 4.48 -10.67 26.34
C ARG A 86 3.17 -10.09 25.81
N MET A 87 3.21 -9.36 24.69
CA MET A 87 2.01 -8.79 24.08
C MET A 87 1.01 -9.85 23.63
N LEU A 88 1.45 -11.09 23.33
CA LEU A 88 0.53 -12.20 23.04
C LEU A 88 -0.42 -12.51 24.21
N GLU A 89 -0.01 -12.23 25.45
CA GLU A 89 -0.86 -12.39 26.64
C GLU A 89 -2.05 -11.41 26.63
N LEU A 90 -1.89 -10.25 25.98
CA LEU A 90 -2.93 -9.23 25.84
C LEU A 90 -3.88 -9.51 24.67
N GLY A 91 -3.44 -10.31 23.69
CA GLY A 91 -4.23 -10.72 22.54
C GLY A 91 -3.39 -11.09 21.32
N PRO A 92 -3.98 -11.78 20.33
CA PRO A 92 -3.23 -12.30 19.17
C PRO A 92 -2.71 -11.21 18.23
N ASN A 93 -3.30 -10.01 18.25
CA ASN A 93 -2.85 -8.85 17.49
C ASN A 93 -3.35 -7.55 18.12
N LEU A 94 -2.43 -6.67 18.52
CA LEU A 94 -2.74 -5.38 19.12
C LEU A 94 -2.82 -4.23 18.09
N GLY A 95 -2.68 -4.54 16.80
CA GLY A 95 -2.75 -3.59 15.70
C GLY A 95 -1.80 -2.41 15.91
N ASN A 96 -2.35 -1.19 15.89
CA ASN A 96 -1.58 0.03 15.98
C ASN A 96 -0.96 0.28 17.36
N ASN A 97 -1.38 -0.47 18.39
CA ASN A 97 -0.79 -0.37 19.72
C ASN A 97 0.59 -1.03 19.81
N VAL A 98 1.07 -1.70 18.76
CA VAL A 98 2.40 -2.31 18.72
C VAL A 98 3.53 -1.29 19.00
N LEU A 99 3.43 -0.07 18.48
CA LEU A 99 4.45 0.95 18.66
C LEU A 99 4.49 1.51 20.10
N PRO A 100 3.36 1.86 20.73
CA PRO A 100 3.32 2.19 22.15
C PRO A 100 3.89 1.10 23.08
N HIS A 101 3.63 -0.19 22.77
CA HIS A 101 4.12 -1.30 23.60
C HIS A 101 5.61 -1.62 23.36
N ALA A 102 6.11 -1.44 22.14
CA ALA A 102 7.51 -1.69 21.77
C ALA A 102 8.11 -0.46 21.04
N PRO A 103 8.37 0.66 21.74
CA PRO A 103 8.90 1.88 21.13
C PRO A 103 10.27 1.67 20.45
N GLU A 104 10.98 0.60 20.80
CA GLU A 104 12.24 0.19 20.18
C GLU A 104 12.13 -0.03 18.66
N PHE A 105 10.93 -0.32 18.13
CA PHE A 105 10.70 -0.32 16.68
C PHE A 105 11.17 0.98 16.02
N ARG A 106 11.12 2.13 16.71
CA ARG A 106 11.61 3.40 16.17
C ARG A 106 13.11 3.41 15.91
N HIS A 107 13.91 2.56 16.55
CA HIS A 107 15.32 2.39 16.19
C HIS A 107 15.49 1.67 14.85
N ILE A 108 14.59 0.75 14.52
CA ILE A 108 14.57 -0.01 13.27
C ILE A 108 14.05 0.88 12.13
N LEU A 109 12.84 1.44 12.32
CA LEU A 109 12.14 2.19 11.28
C LEU A 109 12.86 3.50 10.91
N ASN A 110 13.62 4.08 11.84
CA ASN A 110 14.44 5.28 11.59
C ASN A 110 15.91 4.97 11.31
N ALA A 111 16.31 3.69 11.17
CA ALA A 111 17.68 3.36 10.77
C ALA A 111 17.98 4.01 9.41
N PRO A 112 19.19 4.56 9.19
CA PRO A 112 19.53 5.30 7.97
C PRO A 112 19.26 4.52 6.68
N GLU A 113 19.53 3.22 6.69
CA GLU A 113 19.36 2.31 5.56
C GLU A 113 17.88 1.99 5.30
N VAL A 114 17.09 1.77 6.36
CA VAL A 114 15.63 1.54 6.26
C VAL A 114 14.93 2.80 5.76
N ARG A 115 15.23 3.95 6.38
CA ARG A 115 14.71 5.24 5.95
C ARG A 115 15.14 5.56 4.53
N GLY A 116 16.42 5.34 4.19
CA GLY A 116 16.93 5.62 2.86
C GLY A 116 16.29 4.75 1.77
N ALA A 117 16.02 3.48 2.06
CA ALA A 117 15.23 2.63 1.17
C ALA A 117 13.80 3.14 0.97
N LEU A 118 13.11 3.54 2.05
CA LEU A 118 11.78 4.15 1.92
C LEU A 118 11.81 5.47 1.12
N VAL A 119 12.82 6.32 1.32
CA VAL A 119 13.01 7.56 0.54
C VAL A 119 13.24 7.25 -0.93
N SER A 120 14.07 6.26 -1.24
CA SER A 120 14.35 5.82 -2.62
C SER A 120 13.09 5.28 -3.32
N LEU A 121 12.22 4.56 -2.59
CA LEU A 121 11.04 3.92 -3.15
C LEU A 121 9.80 4.82 -3.20
N LEU A 122 9.61 5.72 -2.21
CA LEU A 122 8.36 6.47 -1.98
C LEU A 122 8.53 7.99 -1.96
N GLY A 123 9.75 8.52 -2.02
CA GLY A 123 10.03 9.95 -1.86
C GLY A 123 10.33 10.34 -0.40
N SER A 124 10.88 11.53 -0.18
CA SER A 124 11.36 11.95 1.15
C SER A 124 10.27 12.28 2.17
N ASP A 125 9.04 12.46 1.69
CA ASP A 125 7.87 12.93 2.42
C ASP A 125 6.78 11.85 2.54
N TYR A 126 7.15 10.57 2.46
CA TYR A 126 6.23 9.44 2.57
C TYR A 126 5.35 9.51 3.84
N ILE A 127 4.18 8.90 3.77
CA ILE A 127 3.22 8.77 4.89
C ILE A 127 3.39 7.40 5.55
N GLU A 128 3.48 7.37 6.87
CA GLU A 128 3.38 6.14 7.68
C GLU A 128 1.91 5.67 7.77
N HIS A 129 1.42 4.93 6.75
CA HIS A 129 0.02 4.48 6.69
C HIS A 129 -0.42 3.83 8.01
N PRO A 130 -1.56 4.19 8.64
CA PRO A 130 -1.94 3.76 9.99
C PRO A 130 -2.00 2.25 10.23
N HIS A 131 -2.11 1.39 9.22
CA HIS A 131 -2.21 -0.05 9.41
C HIS A 131 -0.90 -0.71 9.88
N ARG A 132 -0.89 -1.21 11.12
CA ARG A 132 0.10 -2.16 11.63
C ARG A 132 -0.57 -3.49 11.95
N TYR A 133 0.10 -4.60 11.65
CA TYR A 133 -0.41 -5.94 11.95
C TYR A 133 0.73 -6.85 12.41
N CYS A 134 0.56 -7.44 13.59
CA CYS A 134 1.46 -8.46 14.10
C CYS A 134 0.98 -9.83 13.63
N HIS A 135 1.73 -10.43 12.71
CA HIS A 135 1.50 -11.77 12.18
C HIS A 135 2.22 -12.79 13.06
N ASN A 136 1.51 -13.28 14.06
CA ASN A 136 1.98 -14.31 14.97
C ASN A 136 1.60 -15.69 14.40
N MET A 137 2.56 -16.60 14.32
CA MET A 137 2.31 -17.99 13.90
C MET A 137 2.84 -18.95 14.94
N ALA A 138 1.92 -19.58 15.66
CA ALA A 138 2.23 -20.67 16.56
C ALA A 138 2.78 -21.89 15.78
N PRO A 139 3.54 -22.77 16.45
CA PRO A 139 3.86 -24.09 15.93
C PRO A 139 2.62 -24.84 15.42
N PHE A 140 2.75 -25.56 14.31
CA PHE A 140 1.67 -26.42 13.82
C PHE A 140 1.56 -27.69 14.66
N ASP A 141 0.40 -27.94 15.26
CA ASP A 141 0.13 -29.19 16.02
C ASP A 141 0.31 -30.44 15.16
N LYS A 142 -0.15 -30.38 13.90
CA LYS A 142 0.06 -31.41 12.89
C LYS A 142 0.62 -30.75 11.62
N PRO A 143 1.91 -30.96 11.32
CA PRO A 143 2.50 -30.49 10.07
C PRO A 143 1.71 -30.99 8.84
N PRO A 144 1.51 -30.15 7.81
CA PRO A 144 0.93 -30.59 6.55
C PRO A 144 1.87 -31.59 5.86
N GLU A 145 1.30 -32.56 5.15
CA GLU A 145 2.06 -33.57 4.39
C GLU A 145 2.84 -32.94 3.24
N ASP A 146 2.25 -31.94 2.58
CA ASP A 146 2.88 -31.13 1.55
C ASP A 146 2.98 -29.67 2.03
N ILE A 147 4.20 -29.28 2.41
CA ILE A 147 4.50 -27.93 2.92
C ILE A 147 4.34 -26.91 1.80
N ALA A 148 4.81 -27.21 0.58
CA ALA A 148 4.77 -26.28 -0.54
C ALA A 148 3.33 -25.99 -0.95
N ALA A 149 2.48 -27.02 -1.06
CA ALA A 149 1.06 -26.84 -1.33
C ALA A 149 0.36 -26.05 -0.20
N ALA A 150 0.71 -26.31 1.06
CA ALA A 150 0.14 -25.59 2.20
C ALA A 150 0.53 -24.10 2.21
N VAL A 151 1.76 -23.76 1.84
CA VAL A 151 2.19 -22.36 1.63
C VAL A 151 1.45 -21.76 0.46
N GLY A 152 1.41 -22.45 -0.69
CA GLY A 152 0.71 -22.01 -1.90
C GLY A 152 -0.76 -21.67 -1.65
N GLN A 153 -1.49 -22.49 -0.87
CA GLN A 153 -2.89 -22.22 -0.50
C GLN A 153 -3.08 -20.94 0.33
N ARG A 154 -2.01 -20.46 0.98
CA ARG A 154 -2.00 -19.21 1.74
C ARG A 154 -1.47 -18.02 0.92
N SER A 155 -1.08 -18.23 -0.33
CA SER A 155 -0.67 -17.13 -1.23
C SER A 155 -1.86 -16.23 -1.53
N HIS A 156 -1.65 -14.95 -1.29
CA HIS A 156 -2.61 -13.89 -1.54
C HIS A 156 -1.88 -12.60 -1.88
N GLN A 157 -2.67 -11.63 -2.34
CA GLN A 157 -2.28 -10.23 -2.36
C GLN A 157 -3.16 -9.54 -1.31
N ASP A 158 -2.56 -8.65 -0.53
CA ASP A 158 -3.32 -7.93 0.50
C ASP A 158 -4.39 -7.07 -0.20
N SER A 159 -5.62 -7.12 0.27
CA SER A 159 -6.59 -6.07 -0.08
C SER A 159 -6.30 -4.86 0.81
N TYR A 160 -6.25 -3.68 0.21
CA TYR A 160 -6.05 -2.41 0.91
C TYR A 160 -7.14 -2.24 1.97
N THR A 161 -6.85 -2.58 3.22
CA THR A 161 -7.86 -2.56 4.29
C THR A 161 -7.72 -1.23 5.04
N PRO A 162 -8.76 -0.37 5.12
CA PRO A 162 -10.19 -0.60 4.77
C PRO A 162 -10.63 -0.39 3.31
N MET A 163 -9.79 0.27 2.51
CA MET A 163 -10.27 1.07 1.39
C MET A 163 -10.59 0.29 0.12
N ALA A 164 -10.34 -1.02 0.06
CA ALA A 164 -10.46 -1.83 -1.16
C ALA A 164 -9.96 -1.08 -2.40
N ARG A 165 -8.87 -0.32 -2.23
CA ARG A 165 -8.35 0.58 -3.27
C ARG A 165 -8.03 -0.23 -4.52
N PRO A 166 -8.09 0.41 -5.68
CA PRO A 166 -7.63 -0.19 -6.92
C PRO A 166 -6.16 -0.62 -6.80
N ARG A 167 -5.77 -1.77 -7.37
CA ARG A 167 -4.36 -2.16 -7.46
C ARG A 167 -3.57 -1.12 -8.23
N GLN A 168 -2.36 -0.83 -7.77
CA GLN A 168 -1.50 0.17 -8.39
C GLN A 168 -0.20 -0.50 -8.80
N HIS A 169 0.11 -0.45 -10.09
CA HIS A 169 1.38 -0.97 -10.58
C HIS A 169 2.56 -0.11 -10.14
N TYR A 170 2.34 1.21 -9.97
CA TYR A 170 3.36 2.12 -9.44
C TYR A 170 3.58 1.88 -7.93
N PRO A 171 4.84 1.99 -7.43
CA PRO A 171 5.16 1.87 -6.01
C PRO A 171 4.69 3.12 -5.24
N ARG A 172 3.37 3.24 -5.13
CA ARG A 172 2.67 4.20 -4.28
C ARG A 172 2.56 3.69 -2.85
N TYR A 173 2.69 2.38 -2.67
CA TYR A 173 2.70 1.73 -1.37
C TYR A 173 3.88 0.77 -1.28
N ALA A 174 4.53 0.77 -0.13
CA ALA A 174 5.54 -0.22 0.23
C ALA A 174 5.20 -0.85 1.58
N ARG A 175 5.59 -2.10 1.75
CA ARG A 175 5.36 -2.88 2.97
C ARG A 175 6.68 -3.38 3.51
N ILE A 176 7.00 -3.01 4.75
CA ILE A 176 8.05 -3.64 5.52
C ILE A 176 7.54 -4.98 6.08
N ILE A 177 8.35 -6.02 5.96
CA ILE A 177 8.21 -7.32 6.62
C ILE A 177 9.44 -7.49 7.50
N TYR A 178 9.24 -7.52 8.82
CA TYR A 178 10.32 -7.55 9.81
C TYR A 178 10.20 -8.74 10.77
N TYR A 179 11.33 -9.40 11.04
CA TYR A 179 11.47 -10.49 11.99
C TYR A 179 12.40 -10.11 13.15
N PRO A 180 11.92 -10.11 14.41
CA PRO A 180 12.75 -9.77 15.57
C PRO A 180 13.65 -10.92 16.04
N ARG A 181 13.39 -12.16 15.62
CA ARG A 181 14.18 -13.36 15.95
C ARG A 181 14.69 -14.02 14.68
N ASP A 182 15.69 -14.89 14.83
CA ASP A 182 16.17 -15.75 13.75
C ASP A 182 14.98 -16.54 13.18
N THR A 183 14.82 -16.48 11.86
CA THR A 183 13.66 -17.05 11.16
C THR A 183 14.13 -17.86 9.96
N PRO A 184 14.72 -19.06 10.19
CA PRO A 184 15.00 -20.02 9.12
C PRO A 184 13.70 -20.56 8.52
N VAL A 185 13.74 -21.22 7.35
CA VAL A 185 12.55 -21.84 6.71
C VAL A 185 11.70 -22.66 7.69
N LEU A 186 12.32 -23.44 8.59
CA LEU A 186 11.61 -24.26 9.59
C LEU A 186 10.69 -23.45 10.50
N HIS A 187 11.02 -22.18 10.77
CA HIS A 187 10.26 -21.27 11.62
C HIS A 187 9.06 -20.63 10.89
N GLY A 188 8.86 -20.98 9.61
CA GLY A 188 7.73 -20.55 8.80
C GLY A 188 7.75 -19.05 8.46
N PRO A 189 8.80 -18.52 7.81
CA PRO A 189 8.81 -17.14 7.33
C PRO A 189 7.67 -16.91 6.33
N THR A 190 7.25 -15.66 6.17
CA THR A 190 6.47 -15.24 5.01
C THR A 190 7.25 -15.57 3.73
N HIS A 191 6.53 -16.02 2.71
CA HIS A 191 7.07 -16.24 1.38
C HIS A 191 6.64 -15.10 0.45
N VAL A 192 7.44 -14.79 -0.56
CA VAL A 192 7.16 -13.83 -1.63
C VAL A 192 7.24 -14.56 -2.98
N THR A 193 6.41 -14.19 -3.94
CA THR A 193 6.52 -14.65 -5.33
C THR A 193 7.05 -13.50 -6.19
N PRO A 194 8.31 -13.54 -6.65
CA PRO A 194 8.93 -12.45 -7.40
C PRO A 194 8.17 -12.08 -8.69
N GLY A 195 8.11 -10.79 -9.00
CA GLY A 195 7.57 -10.28 -10.27
C GLY A 195 6.04 -10.23 -10.40
N THR A 196 5.31 -10.52 -9.33
CA THR A 196 3.84 -10.64 -9.34
C THR A 196 3.08 -9.35 -9.03
N GLN A 197 3.78 -8.23 -8.83
CA GLN A 197 3.19 -6.91 -8.51
C GLN A 197 2.24 -6.36 -9.60
N PHE A 198 2.33 -6.87 -10.84
CA PHE A 198 1.44 -6.52 -11.95
C PHE A 198 0.27 -7.50 -12.14
N ASN A 199 0.23 -8.59 -11.37
CA ASN A 199 -0.81 -9.61 -11.51
C ASN A 199 -2.13 -9.04 -10.98
N LYS A 200 -3.23 -9.34 -11.67
CA LYS A 200 -4.62 -9.12 -11.22
C LYS A 200 -5.10 -10.22 -10.29
N ARG A 201 -4.52 -11.42 -10.34
CA ARG A 201 -4.93 -12.53 -9.47
C ARG A 201 -3.75 -13.45 -9.20
N VAL A 202 -3.88 -14.24 -8.15
CA VAL A 202 -2.90 -15.27 -7.79
C VAL A 202 -3.22 -16.54 -8.57
N THR A 203 -2.30 -16.96 -9.43
CA THR A 203 -2.39 -18.19 -10.21
C THR A 203 -1.75 -19.37 -9.49
N GLU A 204 -1.99 -20.59 -9.95
CA GLU A 204 -1.35 -21.79 -9.38
C GLU A 204 0.15 -21.84 -9.65
N GLU A 205 0.60 -21.22 -10.75
CA GLU A 205 2.00 -20.98 -11.03
C GLU A 205 2.62 -20.02 -10.01
N ASP A 206 1.95 -18.90 -9.71
CA ASP A 206 2.42 -17.94 -8.69
C ASP A 206 2.59 -18.62 -7.31
N ARG A 207 1.70 -19.57 -6.98
CA ARG A 207 1.77 -20.36 -5.74
C ARG A 207 2.97 -21.29 -5.71
N ALA A 208 3.30 -21.91 -6.84
CA ALA A 208 4.43 -22.82 -6.96
C ALA A 208 5.79 -22.10 -6.89
N MET A 209 5.83 -20.83 -7.27
CA MET A 209 7.04 -20.01 -7.34
C MET A 209 7.31 -19.18 -6.06
N ALA A 210 6.53 -19.37 -5.00
CA ALA A 210 6.72 -18.65 -3.75
C ALA A 210 8.00 -19.09 -3.02
N MET A 211 8.83 -18.15 -2.59
CA MET A 211 10.10 -18.39 -1.91
C MET A 211 10.16 -17.78 -0.50
N PRO A 212 10.86 -18.40 0.47
CA PRO A 212 10.87 -17.94 1.85
C PRO A 212 11.69 -16.66 2.05
N MET A 213 11.10 -15.69 2.76
CA MET A 213 11.79 -14.46 3.19
C MET A 213 12.52 -14.68 4.52
N GLU A 214 13.47 -15.61 4.53
CA GLU A 214 14.18 -16.03 5.74
C GLU A 214 15.38 -15.14 6.09
N GLY A 215 15.89 -15.30 7.32
CA GLY A 215 17.15 -14.72 7.74
C GLY A 215 17.32 -14.59 9.26
N PRO A 216 18.46 -14.05 9.70
CA PRO A 216 18.78 -13.86 11.12
C PRO A 216 17.82 -12.89 11.82
N ALA A 217 17.91 -12.85 13.16
CA ALA A 217 17.21 -11.87 13.97
C ALA A 217 17.48 -10.44 13.45
N GLY A 218 16.41 -9.67 13.29
CA GLY A 218 16.48 -8.36 12.66
C GLY A 218 16.27 -8.38 11.15
N SER A 219 16.04 -9.52 10.49
CA SER A 219 15.79 -9.54 9.05
C SER A 219 14.63 -8.63 8.66
N LEU A 220 14.88 -7.75 7.68
CA LEU A 220 13.92 -6.77 7.20
C LEU A 220 13.89 -6.78 5.68
N TRP A 221 12.68 -6.87 5.14
CA TRP A 221 12.41 -6.82 3.71
C TRP A 221 11.41 -5.72 3.42
N ILE A 222 11.55 -5.05 2.28
CA ILE A 222 10.55 -4.12 1.76
C ILE A 222 9.97 -4.71 0.49
N THR A 223 8.66 -4.88 0.44
CA THR A 223 7.95 -5.39 -0.75
C THR A 223 7.09 -4.31 -1.38
N HIS A 224 6.94 -4.38 -2.70
CA HIS A 224 5.78 -3.78 -3.37
C HIS A 224 4.51 -4.28 -2.69
N PHE A 225 3.53 -3.41 -2.50
CA PHE A 225 2.34 -3.77 -1.73
C PHE A 225 1.57 -4.94 -2.37
N ASP A 226 1.41 -4.85 -3.69
CA ASP A 226 0.67 -5.82 -4.51
C ASP A 226 1.47 -7.08 -4.89
N VAL A 227 2.71 -7.27 -4.40
CA VAL A 227 3.42 -8.54 -4.64
C VAL A 227 2.70 -9.69 -3.92
N VAL A 228 2.56 -10.83 -4.61
CA VAL A 228 2.01 -12.06 -4.03
C VAL A 228 2.91 -12.52 -2.90
N HIS A 229 2.29 -12.86 -1.78
CA HIS A 229 3.00 -13.37 -0.62
C HIS A 229 2.14 -14.38 0.13
N ALA A 230 2.79 -15.23 0.92
CA ALA A 230 2.14 -16.32 1.62
C ALA A 230 2.65 -16.47 3.04
N ALA A 231 1.78 -16.88 3.95
CA ALA A 231 2.22 -17.28 5.28
C ALA A 231 2.89 -18.65 5.21
N GLY A 232 4.12 -18.76 5.75
CA GLY A 232 4.84 -20.03 5.84
C GLY A 232 4.15 -21.07 6.73
N VAL A 233 4.81 -22.21 6.93
CA VAL A 233 4.40 -23.23 7.91
C VAL A 233 5.43 -23.24 9.04
N ASN A 234 5.01 -22.94 10.26
CA ASN A 234 5.90 -22.99 11.41
C ASN A 234 5.99 -24.43 11.95
N LEU A 235 7.16 -25.04 11.75
CA LEU A 235 7.51 -26.39 12.19
C LEU A 235 8.50 -26.38 13.37
N SER A 236 8.81 -25.20 13.91
CA SER A 236 9.62 -25.03 15.11
C SER A 236 8.79 -25.25 16.39
N ASP A 237 9.42 -25.11 17.55
CA ASP A 237 8.79 -25.19 18.87
C ASP A 237 8.41 -23.83 19.47
N ALA A 238 8.65 -22.72 18.74
CA ALA A 238 8.40 -21.37 19.22
C ALA A 238 7.49 -20.58 18.26
N THR A 239 6.74 -19.64 18.81
CA THR A 239 5.90 -18.73 18.01
C THR A 239 6.77 -17.83 17.14
N ARG A 240 6.40 -17.67 15.87
CA ARG A 240 7.03 -16.75 14.93
C ARG A 240 6.34 -15.40 14.95
N HIS A 241 7.06 -14.35 15.32
CA HIS A 241 6.61 -12.97 15.17
C HIS A 241 7.07 -12.40 13.82
N MET A 242 6.15 -11.80 13.08
CA MET A 242 6.44 -10.97 11.91
C MET A 242 5.56 -9.72 11.98
N ILE A 243 6.12 -8.55 11.70
CA ILE A 243 5.36 -7.30 11.77
C ILE A 243 5.37 -6.63 10.40
N LYS A 244 4.16 -6.28 9.94
CA LYS A 244 3.95 -5.46 8.76
C LYS A 244 3.85 -3.99 9.13
N PHE A 245 4.63 -3.15 8.45
CA PHE A 245 4.46 -1.69 8.43
C PHE A 245 4.20 -1.24 7.00
N ILE A 246 3.16 -0.43 6.78
CA ILE A 246 2.80 0.07 5.45
C ILE A 246 3.17 1.55 5.37
N TYR A 247 3.69 1.94 4.20
CA TYR A 247 4.04 3.31 3.87
C TYR A 247 3.41 3.70 2.54
N ILE A 248 3.10 4.98 2.39
CA ILE A 248 2.48 5.54 1.18
C ILE A 248 3.37 6.64 0.64
N ARG A 249 3.51 6.69 -0.67
CA ARG A 249 4.04 7.85 -1.39
C ARG A 249 3.09 9.03 -1.20
N ARG A 250 3.63 10.16 -0.76
CA ARG A 250 2.89 11.42 -0.69
C ARG A 250 2.91 12.14 -2.03
N THR A 251 4.14 12.41 -2.50
CA THR A 251 4.40 13.19 -3.71
C THR A 251 4.89 12.31 -4.86
N GLU A 252 4.39 12.61 -6.06
CA GLU A 252 4.77 11.92 -7.30
C GLU A 252 6.23 12.23 -7.68
N PRO A 253 6.96 11.25 -8.25
CA PRO A 253 8.35 11.45 -8.63
C PRO A 253 8.47 12.57 -9.68
N GLN A 254 9.34 13.54 -9.42
CA GLN A 254 9.74 14.58 -10.38
C GLN A 254 11.21 14.44 -10.81
N ALA A 255 11.96 13.61 -10.11
CA ALA A 255 13.35 13.23 -10.33
C ALA A 255 13.65 11.98 -9.47
N PRO A 256 14.73 11.23 -9.74
CA PRO A 256 15.17 10.14 -8.89
C PRO A 256 15.36 10.55 -7.41
N SER A 257 14.80 9.77 -6.48
CA SER A 257 14.97 9.96 -5.03
C SER A 257 15.98 8.99 -4.40
N TRP A 258 16.80 8.33 -5.23
CA TRP A 258 17.86 7.40 -4.85
C TRP A 258 19.22 7.87 -5.39
N ASN A 259 20.29 7.11 -5.12
CA ASN A 259 21.59 7.37 -5.75
C ASN A 259 21.57 6.88 -7.20
N CYS A 260 21.05 7.74 -8.10
CA CYS A 260 20.89 7.41 -9.50
C CYS A 260 22.12 7.78 -10.33
N ASP A 261 22.73 6.79 -10.99
CA ASP A 261 23.85 7.00 -11.90
C ASP A 261 23.39 7.12 -13.35
N SER A 262 22.27 6.47 -13.72
CA SER A 262 21.71 6.49 -15.06
C SER A 262 20.18 6.45 -15.05
N GLU A 263 19.54 7.51 -15.53
CA GLU A 263 18.08 7.58 -15.73
C GLU A 263 17.56 6.70 -16.88
N ARG A 264 18.44 6.00 -17.60
CA ARG A 264 18.04 5.01 -18.61
C ARG A 264 17.89 3.63 -18.00
N TRP A 265 16.74 2.98 -18.27
CA TRP A 265 16.52 1.59 -17.88
C TRP A 265 17.54 0.64 -18.51
N GLN A 266 17.98 -0.34 -17.72
CA GLN A 266 18.75 -1.49 -18.14
C GLN A 266 18.25 -2.69 -17.33
N ASN A 267 17.97 -3.82 -17.98
CA ASN A 267 17.60 -5.04 -17.24
C ASN A 267 18.74 -5.43 -16.30
N PRO A 268 18.45 -5.74 -15.02
CA PRO A 268 19.48 -6.19 -14.09
C PRO A 268 20.02 -7.56 -14.51
N ALA A 269 21.27 -7.85 -14.14
CA ALA A 269 21.94 -9.08 -14.54
C ALA A 269 21.31 -10.35 -13.92
N ASN A 270 20.72 -10.21 -12.73
CA ASN A 270 20.05 -11.29 -12.01
C ASN A 270 18.61 -10.84 -11.74
N VAL A 271 17.65 -11.52 -12.37
CA VAL A 271 16.21 -11.31 -12.18
C VAL A 271 15.64 -12.60 -11.59
N GLU A 272 14.86 -12.49 -10.52
CA GLU A 272 14.17 -13.63 -9.92
C GLU A 272 12.76 -13.82 -10.49
N ALA A 273 12.15 -12.76 -11.03
CA ALA A 273 10.87 -12.85 -11.73
C ALA A 273 10.90 -13.88 -12.87
N SER A 274 9.85 -14.70 -12.98
CA SER A 274 9.76 -15.79 -13.97
C SER A 274 9.70 -15.31 -15.43
N TYR A 275 9.24 -14.08 -15.66
CA TYR A 275 8.92 -13.57 -16.99
C TYR A 275 9.57 -12.22 -17.26
N ASP A 276 10.13 -12.08 -18.46
CA ASP A 276 10.67 -10.82 -18.96
C ASP A 276 9.53 -9.85 -19.30
N ASN A 277 9.30 -8.87 -18.41
CA ASN A 277 8.34 -7.80 -18.58
C ASN A 277 9.04 -6.45 -18.78
N GLU A 278 10.14 -6.41 -19.55
CA GLU A 278 10.95 -5.21 -19.79
C GLU A 278 10.12 -3.98 -20.19
N VAL A 279 9.04 -4.15 -20.97
CA VAL A 279 8.17 -3.02 -21.38
C VAL A 279 7.51 -2.37 -20.15
N ALA A 280 7.05 -3.17 -19.18
CA ALA A 280 6.47 -2.67 -17.94
C ALA A 280 7.53 -2.14 -16.96
N TRP A 281 8.69 -2.81 -16.87
CA TRP A 281 9.78 -2.42 -15.97
C TRP A 281 10.44 -1.11 -16.38
N SER A 282 10.73 -0.95 -17.67
CA SER A 282 11.26 0.30 -18.21
C SER A 282 10.28 1.46 -18.06
N HIS A 283 8.97 1.19 -18.22
CA HIS A 283 7.92 2.17 -17.94
C HIS A 283 7.93 2.62 -16.48
N MET A 284 8.03 1.66 -15.56
CA MET A 284 8.13 1.93 -14.13
C MET A 284 9.37 2.78 -13.80
N TRP A 285 10.51 2.44 -14.39
CA TRP A 285 11.76 3.16 -14.20
C TRP A 285 11.67 4.61 -14.65
N ASP A 286 11.15 4.86 -15.86
CA ASP A 286 10.98 6.21 -16.39
C ASP A 286 10.01 7.03 -15.52
N TRP A 287 8.94 6.40 -15.03
CA TRP A 287 8.05 7.01 -14.04
C TRP A 287 8.79 7.36 -12.74
N MET A 288 9.57 6.45 -12.15
CA MET A 288 10.34 6.72 -10.93
C MET A 288 11.43 7.78 -11.12
N CYS A 289 11.94 7.95 -12.35
CA CYS A 289 12.84 9.03 -12.73
C CYS A 289 12.12 10.38 -12.92
N GLY A 290 10.79 10.42 -12.84
CA GLY A 290 9.98 11.63 -13.02
C GLY A 290 9.85 12.08 -14.49
N LYS A 291 10.06 11.19 -15.45
CA LYS A 291 9.96 11.52 -16.87
C LYS A 291 8.50 11.73 -17.28
N SER A 292 8.26 12.78 -18.06
CA SER A 292 6.95 13.01 -18.69
C SER A 292 6.65 11.96 -19.76
N ASP A 293 7.69 11.52 -20.47
CA ASP A 293 7.62 10.40 -21.40
C ASP A 293 8.05 9.12 -20.68
N ARG A 294 7.06 8.34 -20.25
CA ARG A 294 7.26 7.12 -19.47
C ARG A 294 7.70 5.92 -20.30
N CYS A 295 7.93 6.08 -21.61
CA CYS A 295 8.37 5.00 -22.49
C CYS A 295 9.69 5.32 -23.21
N GLU A 296 10.39 6.38 -22.77
CA GLU A 296 11.62 6.87 -23.37
C GLU A 296 12.74 5.82 -23.33
N SER A 297 12.99 5.23 -22.16
CA SER A 297 14.05 4.24 -21.99
C SER A 297 13.84 3.04 -22.91
N PHE A 298 12.60 2.55 -23.00
CA PHE A 298 12.26 1.42 -23.86
C PHE A 298 12.47 1.73 -25.34
N ARG A 299 11.90 2.84 -25.83
CA ARG A 299 12.00 3.24 -27.25
C ARG A 299 13.44 3.52 -27.68
N SER A 300 14.26 4.06 -26.78
CA SER A 300 15.68 4.32 -27.08
C SER A 300 16.52 3.05 -27.30
N ALA A 301 16.08 1.91 -26.74
CA ALA A 301 16.76 0.63 -26.84
C ALA A 301 16.20 -0.25 -27.97
N ALA A 302 14.95 -0.02 -28.38
CA ALA A 302 14.25 -0.85 -29.34
C ALA A 302 14.54 -0.40 -30.79
N ALA A 303 15.22 -1.25 -31.55
CA ALA A 303 15.25 -1.18 -33.02
C ALA A 303 14.22 -2.19 -33.55
N ASN A 304 13.29 -1.75 -34.41
CA ASN A 304 12.29 -2.65 -34.97
C ASN A 304 12.24 -2.57 -36.49
N ASP A 305 12.62 -3.68 -37.12
CA ASP A 305 12.42 -3.94 -38.55
C ASP A 305 11.52 -5.15 -38.82
N ALA A 306 10.99 -5.78 -37.77
CA ALA A 306 10.19 -7.00 -37.86
C ALA A 306 8.81 -6.74 -38.52
N ASP A 307 8.32 -7.77 -39.19
CA ASP A 307 7.00 -7.77 -39.81
C ASP A 307 5.93 -7.94 -38.73
N VAL A 308 5.01 -6.98 -38.63
CA VAL A 308 3.94 -7.02 -37.62
C VAL A 308 3.10 -8.27 -37.78
N SER A 309 2.74 -8.68 -38.99
CA SER A 309 1.89 -9.85 -39.23
C SER A 309 2.57 -11.16 -38.76
N GLU A 310 3.90 -11.28 -38.91
CA GLU A 310 4.65 -12.42 -38.37
C GLU A 310 4.66 -12.43 -36.84
N LEU A 311 4.85 -11.26 -36.21
CA LEU A 311 4.80 -11.12 -34.75
C LEU A 311 3.40 -11.42 -34.20
N THR A 312 2.34 -10.98 -34.88
CA THR A 312 0.96 -11.29 -34.49
C THR A 312 0.68 -12.78 -34.53
N ALA A 313 1.18 -13.46 -35.56
CA ALA A 313 1.02 -14.91 -35.71
C ALA A 313 1.81 -15.72 -34.67
N ALA A 314 2.83 -15.12 -34.04
CA ALA A 314 3.63 -15.74 -32.99
C ALA A 314 2.99 -15.63 -31.58
N LEU A 315 1.93 -14.83 -31.42
CA LEU A 315 1.20 -14.73 -30.14
C LEU A 315 0.47 -16.04 -29.84
N SER A 316 0.82 -16.66 -28.71
CA SER A 316 0.32 -17.97 -28.28
C SER A 316 0.20 -18.07 -26.76
N ASP A 317 -0.86 -18.71 -26.29
CA ASP A 317 -1.04 -19.04 -24.87
C ASP A 317 -0.08 -20.16 -24.39
N GLU A 318 0.44 -20.98 -25.31
CA GLU A 318 1.34 -22.10 -24.98
C GLU A 318 2.81 -21.66 -24.83
N ASP A 319 3.25 -20.67 -25.61
CA ASP A 319 4.62 -20.14 -25.58
C ASP A 319 4.63 -18.71 -25.03
N VAL A 320 4.57 -18.60 -23.71
CA VAL A 320 4.54 -17.32 -23.00
C VAL A 320 5.81 -16.50 -23.27
N HIS A 321 6.99 -17.13 -23.30
CA HIS A 321 8.25 -16.42 -23.55
C HIS A 321 8.33 -15.89 -24.98
N GLY A 322 7.92 -16.70 -25.97
CA GLY A 322 7.78 -16.26 -27.36
C GLY A 322 6.79 -15.11 -27.51
N SER A 323 5.63 -15.21 -26.85
CA SER A 323 4.62 -14.14 -26.82
C SER A 323 5.15 -12.84 -26.22
N LEU A 324 5.87 -12.89 -25.09
CA LEU A 324 6.49 -11.69 -24.49
C LEU A 324 7.53 -11.06 -25.42
N ALA A 325 8.34 -11.87 -26.09
CA ALA A 325 9.31 -11.39 -27.07
C ALA A 325 8.65 -10.75 -28.30
N ALA A 326 7.50 -11.29 -28.75
CA ALA A 326 6.70 -10.70 -29.82
C ALA A 326 6.06 -9.37 -29.40
N ILE A 327 5.44 -9.32 -28.22
CA ILE A 327 4.83 -8.10 -27.64
C ILE A 327 5.86 -6.98 -27.51
N ARG A 328 7.07 -7.31 -27.04
CA ARG A 328 8.17 -6.35 -26.94
C ARG A 328 8.48 -5.67 -28.27
N GLN A 329 8.45 -6.41 -29.37
CA GLN A 329 8.68 -5.86 -30.71
C GLN A 329 7.44 -5.10 -31.22
N LEU A 330 6.24 -5.60 -30.95
CA LEU A 330 4.98 -4.94 -31.30
C LEU A 330 4.77 -3.59 -30.58
N ALA A 331 5.42 -3.35 -29.43
CA ALA A 331 5.35 -2.10 -28.68
C ALA A 331 5.93 -0.88 -29.44
N VAL A 332 6.79 -1.11 -30.45
CA VAL A 332 7.38 -0.06 -31.28
C VAL A 332 7.17 -0.36 -32.77
N PRO A 333 5.92 -0.40 -33.25
CA PRO A 333 5.63 -0.78 -34.62
C PRO A 333 6.02 0.35 -35.58
N LYS A 334 6.23 0.02 -36.85
CA LYS A 334 6.31 1.05 -37.91
C LYS A 334 4.98 1.81 -37.94
N PRO A 335 4.97 3.14 -38.18
CA PRO A 335 3.72 3.93 -38.14
C PRO A 335 2.58 3.39 -39.01
N ALA A 336 2.91 2.85 -40.19
CA ALA A 336 1.92 2.27 -41.10
C ALA A 336 1.27 0.97 -40.58
N ALA A 337 1.90 0.28 -39.63
CA ALA A 337 1.44 -0.98 -39.05
C ALA A 337 0.95 -0.82 -37.59
N ALA A 338 0.92 0.40 -37.07
CA ALA A 338 0.48 0.67 -35.69
C ALA A 338 -0.94 0.17 -35.43
N GLY A 339 -1.88 0.36 -36.36
CA GLY A 339 -3.26 -0.11 -36.22
C GLY A 339 -3.40 -1.63 -36.12
N GLU A 340 -2.56 -2.38 -36.86
CA GLU A 340 -2.53 -3.85 -36.79
C GLU A 340 -1.96 -4.32 -35.46
N ALA A 341 -0.85 -3.71 -35.00
CA ALA A 341 -0.28 -4.00 -33.69
C ALA A 341 -1.25 -3.69 -32.54
N VAL A 342 -1.95 -2.54 -32.59
CA VAL A 342 -2.98 -2.19 -31.61
C VAL A 342 -4.09 -3.23 -31.57
N SER A 343 -4.60 -3.62 -32.75
CA SER A 343 -5.69 -4.60 -32.85
C SER A 343 -5.29 -5.94 -32.23
N ALA A 344 -4.04 -6.37 -32.42
CA ALA A 344 -3.53 -7.59 -31.82
C ALA A 344 -3.34 -7.51 -30.30
N LEU A 345 -2.72 -6.42 -29.82
CA LEU A 345 -2.37 -6.26 -28.41
C LEU A 345 -3.61 -6.06 -27.53
N VAL A 346 -4.65 -5.41 -28.04
CA VAL A 346 -5.92 -5.23 -27.32
C VAL A 346 -6.59 -6.57 -27.01
N GLU A 347 -6.45 -7.56 -27.89
CA GLU A 347 -6.96 -8.91 -27.64
C GLU A 347 -6.22 -9.64 -26.51
N LEU A 348 -5.04 -9.18 -26.10
CA LEU A 348 -4.28 -9.74 -24.98
C LEU A 348 -4.65 -9.11 -23.62
N LEU A 349 -5.42 -8.02 -23.63
CA LEU A 349 -5.86 -7.36 -22.40
C LEU A 349 -6.88 -8.21 -21.66
N ASN A 350 -6.81 -8.16 -20.33
CA ASN A 350 -7.67 -8.89 -19.41
C ASN A 350 -7.65 -10.43 -19.60
N LYS A 351 -6.68 -10.97 -20.37
CA LYS A 351 -6.48 -12.42 -20.55
C LYS A 351 -5.90 -13.08 -19.30
N ASP A 352 -5.97 -14.41 -19.30
CA ASP A 352 -5.66 -15.23 -18.13
C ASP A 352 -4.18 -15.16 -17.71
N HIS A 353 -3.25 -15.12 -18.67
CA HIS A 353 -1.83 -15.11 -18.36
C HIS A 353 -1.35 -13.73 -17.91
N GLN A 354 -0.96 -13.61 -16.65
CA GLN A 354 -0.73 -12.32 -15.99
C GLN A 354 0.43 -11.51 -16.58
N ALA A 355 1.54 -12.14 -16.96
CA ALA A 355 2.67 -11.45 -17.61
C ALA A 355 2.30 -10.91 -19.00
N VAL A 356 1.68 -11.74 -19.85
CA VAL A 356 1.26 -11.37 -21.22
C VAL A 356 0.32 -10.15 -21.20
N ARG A 357 -0.70 -10.13 -20.34
CA ARG A 357 -1.60 -8.96 -20.24
C ARG A 357 -0.87 -7.69 -19.77
N ALA A 358 0.05 -7.81 -18.81
CA ALA A 358 0.82 -6.68 -18.32
C ALA A 358 1.75 -6.13 -19.41
N ALA A 359 2.46 -7.01 -20.13
CA ALA A 359 3.29 -6.63 -21.27
C ALA A 359 2.47 -5.94 -22.38
N ALA A 360 1.30 -6.49 -22.73
CA ALA A 360 0.42 -5.90 -23.74
C ALA A 360 -0.11 -4.52 -23.31
N THR A 361 -0.45 -4.35 -22.03
CA THR A 361 -0.89 -3.07 -21.44
C THR A 361 0.15 -1.98 -21.66
N TYR A 362 1.40 -2.23 -21.29
CA TYR A 362 2.47 -1.24 -21.42
C TYR A 362 3.01 -1.13 -22.86
N ALA A 363 2.85 -2.15 -23.69
CA ALA A 363 3.10 -2.06 -25.13
C ALA A 363 2.12 -1.09 -25.81
N LEU A 364 0.83 -1.17 -25.47
CA LEU A 364 -0.18 -0.22 -25.96
C LEU A 364 0.10 1.21 -25.45
N ALA A 365 0.51 1.37 -24.19
CA ALA A 365 0.97 2.66 -23.69
C ALA A 365 2.15 3.21 -24.49
N THR A 366 3.11 2.35 -24.87
CA THR A 366 4.27 2.71 -25.69
C THR A 366 3.90 3.12 -27.11
N ILE A 367 2.89 2.46 -27.72
CA ILE A 367 2.36 2.84 -29.04
C ILE A 367 1.71 4.24 -28.99
N GLY A 368 1.04 4.58 -27.88
CA GLY A 368 0.52 5.92 -27.64
C GLY A 368 -0.79 6.21 -28.38
N GLU A 369 -0.89 7.41 -28.97
CA GLU A 369 -2.13 7.99 -29.50
C GLU A 369 -2.93 7.07 -30.43
N ALA A 370 -2.26 6.24 -31.24
CA ALA A 370 -2.92 5.33 -32.17
C ALA A 370 -3.83 4.28 -31.49
N ALA A 371 -3.66 4.04 -30.18
CA ALA A 371 -4.47 3.10 -29.42
C ALA A 371 -5.63 3.75 -28.63
N ILE A 372 -5.67 5.09 -28.49
CA ILE A 372 -6.61 5.77 -27.58
C ILE A 372 -8.07 5.45 -27.92
N ASP A 373 -8.49 5.62 -29.17
CA ASP A 373 -9.90 5.42 -29.56
C ASP A 373 -10.37 3.98 -29.33
N THR A 374 -9.49 3.01 -29.62
CA THR A 374 -9.77 1.59 -29.38
C THR A 374 -9.91 1.32 -27.89
N LEU A 375 -8.97 1.80 -27.06
CA LEU A 375 -9.02 1.60 -25.61
C LEU A 375 -10.23 2.28 -24.96
N VAL A 376 -10.58 3.50 -25.38
CA VAL A 376 -11.77 4.22 -24.90
C VAL A 376 -13.05 3.44 -25.22
N THR A 377 -13.12 2.86 -26.42
CA THR A 377 -14.25 2.01 -26.82
C THR A 377 -14.34 0.78 -25.91
N ARG A 378 -13.22 0.10 -25.67
CA ARG A 378 -13.14 -1.08 -24.80
C ARG A 378 -13.52 -0.78 -23.34
N VAL A 379 -13.12 0.38 -22.80
CA VAL A 379 -13.54 0.82 -21.46
C VAL A 379 -15.06 1.01 -21.39
N LYS A 380 -15.67 1.64 -22.40
CA LYS A 380 -17.13 1.81 -22.47
C LYS A 380 -17.84 0.46 -22.56
N GLU A 381 -17.38 -0.43 -23.44
CA GLU A 381 -17.95 -1.78 -23.59
C GLU A 381 -17.91 -2.58 -22.28
N ALA A 382 -16.77 -2.58 -21.60
CA ALA A 382 -16.61 -3.24 -20.31
C ALA A 382 -17.48 -2.60 -19.22
N GLY A 383 -17.65 -1.28 -19.24
CA GLY A 383 -18.54 -0.57 -18.33
C GLY A 383 -20.00 -0.96 -18.52
N SER A 384 -20.47 -1.00 -19.77
CA SER A 384 -21.85 -1.35 -20.14
C SER A 384 -22.18 -2.82 -19.92
N ALA A 385 -21.21 -3.73 -20.09
CA ALA A 385 -21.37 -5.15 -19.77
C ALA A 385 -21.53 -5.41 -18.26
N GLY A 386 -21.08 -4.46 -17.43
CA GLY A 386 -20.84 -4.71 -16.02
C GLY A 386 -19.56 -5.52 -15.82
N TRP A 387 -19.02 -5.47 -14.60
CA TRP A 387 -17.85 -6.25 -14.20
C TRP A 387 -18.06 -7.77 -14.46
N GLU A 388 -17.01 -8.47 -14.94
CA GLU A 388 -17.05 -9.88 -15.35
C GLU A 388 -17.80 -10.82 -14.38
N ASP A 389 -18.50 -11.79 -15.01
CA ASP A 389 -19.23 -12.97 -14.49
C ASP A 389 -19.22 -13.17 -12.95
N GLY A 390 -20.02 -12.38 -12.23
CA GLY A 390 -20.41 -12.65 -10.85
C GLY A 390 -19.43 -12.23 -9.74
N ALA A 391 -18.29 -11.60 -10.05
CA ALA A 391 -17.41 -11.07 -9.01
C ALA A 391 -17.89 -9.68 -8.55
N GLN A 392 -18.54 -9.59 -7.39
CA GLN A 392 -18.84 -8.27 -6.82
C GLN A 392 -17.51 -7.56 -6.50
N ALA A 393 -17.25 -6.39 -7.08
CA ALA A 393 -16.22 -5.49 -6.59
C ALA A 393 -16.60 -5.09 -5.15
N THR A 394 -16.12 -5.87 -4.18
CA THR A 394 -16.44 -5.64 -2.78
C THR A 394 -15.48 -4.58 -2.28
N TRP A 395 -15.99 -3.36 -2.31
CA TRP A 395 -15.31 -2.19 -1.80
C TRP A 395 -15.10 -2.19 -0.28
N ASN A 396 -15.38 -3.31 0.38
CA ASN A 396 -14.90 -3.65 1.70
C ASN A 396 -14.39 -5.10 1.64
N GLU A 397 -13.06 -5.22 1.67
CA GLU A 397 -12.26 -6.45 1.81
C GLU A 397 -12.19 -7.44 0.64
N GLY A 398 -12.63 -7.06 -0.56
CA GLY A 398 -12.11 -7.60 -1.84
C GLY A 398 -11.13 -6.63 -2.50
N THR A 399 -10.42 -7.10 -3.52
CA THR A 399 -9.52 -6.24 -4.30
C THR A 399 -10.26 -5.65 -5.50
N VAL A 400 -10.06 -4.36 -5.78
CA VAL A 400 -10.55 -3.73 -7.01
C VAL A 400 -9.47 -3.88 -8.09
N HIS A 401 -9.83 -4.53 -9.18
CA HIS A 401 -8.97 -4.66 -10.37
C HIS A 401 -9.49 -3.69 -11.41
N LEU A 402 -8.63 -2.80 -11.91
CA LEU A 402 -9.01 -1.88 -12.99
C LEU A 402 -8.84 -2.59 -14.32
N LEU A 403 -9.46 -2.03 -15.35
CA LEU A 403 -9.27 -2.48 -16.71
C LEU A 403 -7.81 -2.28 -17.13
N ASP A 404 -7.27 -3.23 -17.89
CA ASP A 404 -5.93 -3.08 -18.47
C ASP A 404 -5.87 -1.88 -19.40
N GLU A 405 -6.99 -1.59 -20.07
CA GLU A 405 -7.21 -0.41 -20.87
C GLU A 405 -7.02 0.89 -20.08
N ALA A 406 -7.47 0.94 -18.83
CA ALA A 406 -7.31 2.12 -17.96
C ALA A 406 -5.83 2.32 -17.59
N HIS A 407 -5.10 1.23 -17.29
CA HIS A 407 -3.66 1.29 -17.07
C HIS A 407 -2.89 1.69 -18.33
N ALA A 408 -3.29 1.19 -19.51
CA ALA A 408 -2.67 1.56 -20.78
C ALA A 408 -2.88 3.05 -21.09
N LEU A 409 -4.12 3.56 -20.97
CA LEU A 409 -4.43 4.99 -21.13
C LEU A 409 -3.65 5.85 -20.12
N ALA A 410 -3.54 5.42 -18.86
CA ALA A 410 -2.73 6.10 -17.87
C ALA A 410 -1.23 6.12 -18.21
N GLY A 411 -0.73 5.03 -18.79
CA GLY A 411 0.65 4.91 -19.24
C GLY A 411 1.01 5.87 -20.38
N MET A 412 0.03 6.22 -21.23
CA MET A 412 0.22 7.20 -22.33
C MET A 412 0.42 8.63 -21.82
N GLY A 413 -0.11 8.96 -20.63
CA GLY A 413 0.01 10.30 -20.04
C GLY A 413 -0.92 11.34 -20.67
N ALA A 414 -0.40 12.55 -20.88
CA ALA A 414 -1.17 13.72 -21.32
C ALA A 414 -2.08 13.49 -22.57
N PRO A 415 -1.67 12.73 -23.62
CA PRO A 415 -2.52 12.51 -24.79
C PRO A 415 -3.87 11.84 -24.49
N ALA A 416 -3.97 11.05 -23.42
CA ALA A 416 -5.21 10.36 -23.06
C ALA A 416 -6.19 11.22 -22.24
N VAL A 417 -5.76 12.37 -21.71
CA VAL A 417 -6.53 13.12 -20.69
C VAL A 417 -7.88 13.59 -21.20
N CYS A 418 -7.93 14.20 -22.40
CA CYS A 418 -9.19 14.67 -22.98
C CYS A 418 -10.21 13.54 -23.13
N ALA A 419 -9.80 12.39 -23.67
CA ALA A 419 -10.69 11.24 -23.85
C ALA A 419 -11.15 10.65 -22.50
N LEU A 420 -10.27 10.63 -21.48
CA LEU A 420 -10.62 10.19 -20.13
C LEU A 420 -11.59 11.15 -19.43
N ILE A 421 -11.48 12.46 -19.64
CA ILE A 421 -12.44 13.45 -19.11
C ILE A 421 -13.84 13.18 -19.66
N GLU A 422 -13.97 12.89 -20.97
CA GLU A 422 -15.26 12.54 -21.56
C GLU A 422 -15.89 11.29 -20.94
N LEU A 423 -15.07 10.30 -20.56
CA LEU A 423 -15.55 9.08 -19.90
C LEU A 423 -16.10 9.33 -18.50
N LEU A 424 -15.74 10.43 -17.82
CA LEU A 424 -16.29 10.79 -16.52
C LEU A 424 -17.79 11.14 -16.57
N ASP A 425 -18.31 11.50 -17.75
CA ASP A 425 -19.73 11.80 -17.96
C ASP A 425 -20.55 10.56 -18.39
N SER A 426 -19.93 9.37 -18.38
CA SER A 426 -20.63 8.11 -18.66
C SER A 426 -21.73 7.79 -17.64
N THR A 427 -22.83 7.21 -18.12
CA THR A 427 -23.89 6.67 -17.26
C THR A 427 -23.43 5.45 -16.47
N ASP A 428 -22.43 4.71 -16.97
CA ASP A 428 -21.96 3.47 -16.36
C ASP A 428 -20.97 3.77 -15.23
N GLU A 429 -21.30 3.32 -14.00
CA GLU A 429 -20.45 3.51 -12.80
C GLU A 429 -19.01 3.05 -13.04
N TRP A 430 -18.84 1.88 -13.65
CA TRP A 430 -17.53 1.26 -13.84
C TRP A 430 -16.66 2.02 -14.86
N THR A 431 -17.29 2.61 -15.89
CA THR A 431 -16.60 3.51 -16.83
C THR A 431 -16.05 4.74 -16.10
N ARG A 432 -16.87 5.37 -15.25
CA ARG A 432 -16.44 6.54 -14.46
C ARG A 432 -15.30 6.19 -13.50
N ILE A 433 -15.36 5.04 -12.84
CA ILE A 433 -14.30 4.57 -11.93
C ILE A 433 -12.97 4.38 -12.68
N ASN A 434 -12.97 3.67 -13.81
CA ASN A 434 -11.73 3.44 -14.58
C ASN A 434 -11.14 4.73 -15.14
N ALA A 435 -12.00 5.63 -15.63
CA ALA A 435 -11.56 6.92 -16.14
C ALA A 435 -10.98 7.80 -15.03
N ALA A 436 -11.65 7.90 -13.88
CA ALA A 436 -11.13 8.63 -12.73
C ALA A 436 -9.80 8.05 -12.26
N PHE A 437 -9.68 6.73 -12.15
CA PHE A 437 -8.45 6.04 -11.80
C PHE A 437 -7.31 6.40 -12.77
N ALA A 438 -7.54 6.25 -14.08
CA ALA A 438 -6.52 6.51 -15.10
C ALA A 438 -6.03 7.97 -15.05
N LEU A 439 -6.95 8.93 -14.86
CA LEU A 439 -6.59 10.34 -14.67
C LEU A 439 -5.72 10.56 -13.43
N GLY A 440 -6.00 9.87 -12.33
CA GLY A 440 -5.17 9.88 -11.13
C GLY A 440 -3.75 9.39 -11.41
N GLU A 441 -3.61 8.30 -12.15
CA GLU A 441 -2.32 7.69 -12.51
C GLU A 441 -1.51 8.49 -13.57
N ILE A 442 -2.16 9.44 -14.27
CA ILE A 442 -1.50 10.46 -15.12
C ILE A 442 -0.95 11.63 -14.29
N GLU A 443 -1.44 11.81 -13.05
CA GLU A 443 -0.92 12.74 -12.06
C GLU A 443 -1.09 14.21 -12.48
N SER A 444 -0.12 15.08 -12.18
CA SER A 444 -0.18 16.52 -12.48
C SER A 444 -0.40 16.84 -13.97
N ALA A 445 -0.05 15.92 -14.89
CA ALA A 445 -0.33 16.07 -16.31
C ALA A 445 -1.84 16.01 -16.64
N ALA A 446 -2.68 15.50 -15.73
CA ALA A 446 -4.14 15.50 -15.83
C ALA A 446 -4.79 16.66 -15.07
N ALA A 447 -4.07 17.76 -14.79
CA ALA A 447 -4.62 18.92 -14.08
C ALA A 447 -5.90 19.50 -14.72
N GLU A 448 -6.05 19.40 -16.05
CA GLU A 448 -7.28 19.82 -16.74
C GLU A 448 -8.52 19.01 -16.35
N ALA A 449 -8.36 17.82 -15.77
CA ALA A 449 -9.45 16.98 -15.30
C ALA A 449 -9.97 17.37 -13.91
N VAL A 450 -9.27 18.26 -13.18
CA VAL A 450 -9.65 18.65 -11.81
C VAL A 450 -11.10 19.12 -11.71
N PRO A 451 -11.63 20.01 -12.58
CA PRO A 451 -13.04 20.40 -12.51
C PRO A 451 -14.01 19.24 -12.72
N ALA A 452 -13.70 18.30 -13.63
CA ALA A 452 -14.55 17.15 -13.89
C ALA A 452 -14.54 16.14 -12.72
N LEU A 453 -13.37 15.83 -12.16
CA LEU A 453 -13.23 14.99 -10.97
C LEU A 453 -13.89 15.63 -9.73
N THR A 454 -13.83 16.95 -9.62
CA THR A 454 -14.50 17.71 -8.53
C THR A 454 -16.03 17.55 -8.57
N ARG A 455 -16.62 17.40 -9.76
CA ARG A 455 -18.06 17.09 -9.89
C ARG A 455 -18.39 15.70 -9.35
N LEU A 456 -17.50 14.72 -9.55
CA LEU A 456 -17.71 13.34 -9.09
C LEU A 456 -17.73 13.20 -7.57
N LEU A 457 -17.27 14.20 -6.81
CA LEU A 457 -17.44 14.21 -5.35
C LEU A 457 -18.92 14.28 -4.94
N ASP A 458 -19.82 14.68 -5.84
CA ASP A 458 -21.27 14.67 -5.66
C ASP A 458 -21.96 13.41 -6.19
N ASP A 459 -21.22 12.42 -6.73
CA ASP A 459 -21.80 11.19 -7.29
C ASP A 459 -22.55 10.40 -6.19
N ASP A 460 -23.65 9.74 -6.58
CA ASP A 460 -24.45 8.91 -5.69
C ASP A 460 -23.69 7.65 -5.25
N SER A 461 -22.80 7.16 -6.12
CA SER A 461 -21.93 6.02 -5.84
C SER A 461 -20.74 6.43 -5.00
N HIS A 462 -20.70 5.93 -3.77
CA HIS A 462 -19.54 6.09 -2.88
C HIS A 462 -18.23 5.58 -3.52
N ARG A 463 -18.30 4.64 -4.47
CA ARG A 463 -17.13 4.06 -5.17
C ARG A 463 -16.51 5.05 -6.15
N VAL A 464 -17.37 5.76 -6.88
CA VAL A 464 -16.95 6.86 -7.76
C VAL A 464 -16.34 7.99 -6.93
N VAL A 465 -17.02 8.39 -5.85
CA VAL A 465 -16.52 9.44 -4.94
C VAL A 465 -15.13 9.11 -4.38
N ARG A 466 -14.91 7.86 -3.94
CA ARG A 466 -13.61 7.44 -3.39
C ARG A 466 -12.50 7.43 -4.42
N THR A 467 -12.80 6.97 -5.64
CA THR A 467 -11.84 7.00 -6.74
C THR A 467 -11.51 8.45 -7.11
N ALA A 468 -12.51 9.34 -7.17
CA ALA A 468 -12.31 10.76 -7.41
C ALA A 468 -11.46 11.44 -6.33
N LEU A 469 -11.70 11.13 -5.04
CA LEU A 469 -10.85 11.62 -3.93
C LEU A 469 -9.40 11.20 -4.14
N ASP A 470 -9.15 9.92 -4.43
CA ASP A 470 -7.79 9.40 -4.65
C ASP A 470 -7.11 10.04 -5.86
N SER A 471 -7.82 10.23 -6.96
CA SER A 471 -7.31 10.87 -8.16
C SER A 471 -7.00 12.34 -7.92
N LEU A 472 -7.89 13.09 -7.27
CA LEU A 472 -7.63 14.49 -6.90
C LEU A 472 -6.42 14.63 -5.97
N GLY A 473 -6.25 13.73 -5.00
CA GLY A 473 -5.07 13.70 -4.13
C GLY A 473 -3.77 13.31 -4.83
N THR A 474 -3.85 12.64 -5.99
CA THR A 474 -2.69 12.27 -6.81
C THR A 474 -2.32 13.38 -7.80
N ILE A 475 -3.33 13.96 -8.45
CA ILE A 475 -3.16 15.06 -9.40
C ILE A 475 -2.69 16.32 -8.68
N GLY A 476 -3.22 16.57 -7.48
CA GLY A 476 -2.97 17.79 -6.72
C GLY A 476 -3.56 19.01 -7.42
N GLY A 477 -2.71 19.97 -7.76
CA GLY A 477 -3.11 21.21 -8.42
C GLY A 477 -3.72 22.25 -7.47
N ASP A 478 -4.59 23.10 -8.01
CA ASP A 478 -5.30 24.14 -7.27
C ASP A 478 -6.38 23.51 -6.36
N SER A 479 -5.97 23.16 -5.15
CA SER A 479 -6.79 22.46 -4.17
C SER A 479 -8.02 23.26 -3.72
N ASP A 480 -8.00 24.58 -3.86
CA ASP A 480 -9.14 25.45 -3.53
C ASP A 480 -10.39 25.11 -4.34
N GLN A 481 -10.24 24.47 -5.52
CA GLN A 481 -11.36 24.06 -6.36
C GLN A 481 -12.19 22.92 -5.76
N TYR A 482 -11.56 22.03 -4.98
CA TYR A 482 -12.21 20.81 -4.49
C TYR A 482 -12.20 20.65 -2.96
N LEU A 483 -11.29 21.29 -2.23
CA LEU A 483 -11.26 21.23 -0.77
C LEU A 483 -12.59 21.63 -0.11
N PRO A 484 -13.31 22.68 -0.57
CA PRO A 484 -14.61 23.02 0.00
C PRO A 484 -15.64 21.89 -0.10
N ARG A 485 -15.56 21.06 -1.15
CA ARG A 485 -16.43 19.88 -1.33
C ARG A 485 -15.93 18.67 -0.55
N MET A 486 -14.62 18.46 -0.48
CA MET A 486 -14.04 17.33 0.26
C MET A 486 -14.25 17.44 1.76
N ARG A 487 -14.07 18.62 2.36
CA ARG A 487 -14.12 18.81 3.82
C ARG A 487 -15.46 18.41 4.43
N ARG A 488 -16.53 18.47 3.64
CA ARG A 488 -17.88 18.07 4.06
C ARG A 488 -17.95 16.61 4.50
N PHE A 489 -17.10 15.74 3.96
CA PHE A 489 -17.14 14.31 4.29
C PHE A 489 -16.80 14.04 5.77
N PHE A 490 -16.11 14.95 6.46
CA PHE A 490 -15.82 14.80 7.89
C PHE A 490 -16.98 15.19 8.80
N VAL A 491 -17.97 15.93 8.29
CA VAL A 491 -19.04 16.54 9.12
C VAL A 491 -20.44 16.18 8.66
N GLU A 492 -20.61 15.84 7.38
CA GLU A 492 -21.88 15.39 6.81
C GLU A 492 -22.00 13.87 6.89
N SER A 493 -23.19 13.39 7.25
CA SER A 493 -23.54 11.96 7.18
C SER A 493 -24.40 11.71 5.94
N ARG A 494 -24.17 10.58 5.28
CA ARG A 494 -25.00 10.06 4.18
C ARG A 494 -25.54 8.68 4.59
N ALA A 495 -26.77 8.67 5.10
CA ALA A 495 -27.41 7.45 5.61
C ALA A 495 -27.45 6.29 4.60
N GLU A 496 -27.48 6.59 3.30
CA GLU A 496 -27.46 5.60 2.23
C GLU A 496 -26.13 4.82 2.14
N TRP A 497 -25.07 5.31 2.78
CA TRP A 497 -23.73 4.73 2.80
C TRP A 497 -23.36 4.12 4.17
N ASP A 498 -24.31 4.05 5.11
CA ASP A 498 -24.08 3.51 6.46
C ASP A 498 -24.12 1.97 6.50
N GLU A 499 -24.41 1.30 5.38
CA GLU A 499 -24.34 -0.16 5.29
C GLU A 499 -22.92 -0.65 5.60
N VAL A 500 -22.82 -1.55 6.59
CA VAL A 500 -21.57 -2.23 6.91
C VAL A 500 -21.26 -3.19 5.78
N LEU A 501 -20.19 -2.89 5.04
CA LEU A 501 -19.89 -3.59 3.80
C LEU A 501 -19.21 -4.97 4.02
N THR A 502 -18.68 -5.28 5.23
CA THR A 502 -18.07 -6.58 5.59
C THR A 502 -18.37 -7.02 7.02
N GLY A 503 -18.37 -8.35 7.23
CA GLY A 503 -18.48 -8.93 8.57
C GLY A 503 -17.18 -8.96 9.39
N LYS A 504 -15.99 -8.71 8.80
CA LYS A 504 -14.72 -8.79 9.55
C LYS A 504 -14.38 -7.50 10.29
N ARG A 505 -14.80 -6.35 9.75
CA ARG A 505 -14.64 -5.03 10.36
C ARG A 505 -15.94 -4.27 10.21
N ALA A 506 -16.47 -3.73 11.30
CA ALA A 506 -17.75 -3.02 11.34
C ALA A 506 -17.68 -1.63 10.67
N TRP A 507 -17.20 -1.58 9.44
CA TRP A 507 -16.98 -0.36 8.66
C TRP A 507 -18.00 -0.21 7.54
N SER A 508 -18.47 1.01 7.39
CA SER A 508 -19.43 1.48 6.40
C SER A 508 -18.74 2.10 5.18
N ALA A 509 -19.50 2.33 4.10
CA ALA A 509 -19.02 3.13 2.98
C ALA A 509 -18.67 4.57 3.40
N CYS A 510 -19.41 5.14 4.35
CA CYS A 510 -19.09 6.43 4.97
C CYS A 510 -17.68 6.45 5.57
N ASP A 511 -17.30 5.43 6.35
CA ASP A 511 -15.97 5.35 6.97
C ASP A 511 -14.86 5.34 5.91
N GLN A 512 -15.10 4.67 4.79
CA GLN A 512 -14.13 4.58 3.70
C GLN A 512 -13.99 5.89 2.95
N VAL A 513 -15.09 6.60 2.69
CA VAL A 513 -15.06 7.95 2.07
C VAL A 513 -14.29 8.92 2.96
N ARG A 514 -14.54 8.92 4.29
CA ARG A 514 -13.77 9.75 5.23
C ARG A 514 -12.29 9.39 5.25
N LEU A 515 -11.97 8.10 5.13
CA LEU A 515 -10.59 7.67 5.02
C LEU A 515 -9.92 8.12 3.71
N ASN A 516 -10.62 8.05 2.57
CA ASN A 516 -10.18 8.59 1.29
C ASN A 516 -9.93 10.10 1.39
N ALA A 517 -10.82 10.85 2.02
CA ALA A 517 -10.67 12.28 2.24
C ALA A 517 -9.45 12.59 3.12
N ALA A 518 -9.29 11.89 4.25
CA ALA A 518 -8.13 12.08 5.14
C ALA A 518 -6.81 11.70 4.46
N THR A 519 -6.80 10.60 3.70
CA THR A 519 -5.61 10.22 2.92
C THR A 519 -5.26 11.28 1.88
N THR A 520 -6.28 11.83 1.20
CA THR A 520 -6.09 12.89 0.22
C THR A 520 -5.52 14.16 0.86
N MET A 521 -6.08 14.59 1.99
CA MET A 521 -5.57 15.76 2.72
C MET A 521 -4.15 15.55 3.25
N ALA A 522 -3.83 14.34 3.71
CA ALA A 522 -2.44 13.99 4.02
C ALA A 522 -1.56 14.15 2.76
N ARG A 523 -1.97 13.59 1.60
CA ARG A 523 -1.20 13.73 0.35
C ARG A 523 -0.98 15.17 -0.09
N LEU A 524 -1.97 16.04 0.05
CA LEU A 524 -1.87 17.46 -0.29
C LEU A 524 -0.90 18.24 0.61
N GLY A 525 -0.61 17.75 1.82
CA GLY A 525 0.30 18.41 2.76
C GLY A 525 -0.14 19.86 3.04
N PRO A 526 0.75 20.86 2.92
CA PRO A 526 0.40 22.27 3.15
C PRO A 526 -0.76 22.81 2.30
N ALA A 527 -1.02 22.22 1.12
CA ALA A 527 -2.14 22.64 0.28
C ALA A 527 -3.51 22.35 0.92
N ALA A 528 -3.58 21.47 1.93
CA ALA A 528 -4.79 21.20 2.70
C ALA A 528 -5.08 22.23 3.82
N ALA A 529 -4.31 23.33 3.91
CA ALA A 529 -4.41 24.28 5.03
C ALA A 529 -5.82 24.86 5.23
N SER A 530 -6.61 25.03 4.18
CA SER A 530 -7.99 25.54 4.30
C SER A 530 -8.97 24.55 4.95
N ALA A 531 -8.55 23.30 5.17
CA ALA A 531 -9.34 22.25 5.81
C ALA A 531 -8.84 21.92 7.24
N GLU A 532 -8.04 22.81 7.84
CA GLU A 532 -7.43 22.58 9.15
C GLU A 532 -8.47 22.29 10.24
N ASP A 533 -9.57 23.05 10.31
CA ASP A 533 -10.62 22.86 11.31
C ASP A 533 -11.30 21.49 11.17
N GLU A 534 -11.57 21.06 9.93
CA GLU A 534 -12.15 19.74 9.68
C GLU A 534 -11.17 18.60 9.96
N LEU A 535 -9.87 18.81 9.74
CA LEU A 535 -8.83 17.86 10.13
C LEU A 535 -8.70 17.75 11.66
N ILE A 536 -8.81 18.86 12.39
CA ILE A 536 -8.85 18.86 13.85
C ILE A 536 -10.07 18.07 14.35
N HIS A 537 -11.24 18.27 13.73
CA HIS A 537 -12.43 17.48 14.04
C HIS A 537 -12.22 15.98 13.76
N ALA A 538 -11.56 15.65 12.64
CA ALA A 538 -11.29 14.28 12.23
C ALA A 538 -10.35 13.51 13.18
N LEU A 539 -9.62 14.18 14.09
CA LEU A 539 -8.82 13.53 15.14
C LEU A 539 -9.67 12.64 16.06
N GLU A 540 -10.95 12.97 16.23
CA GLU A 540 -11.90 12.23 17.07
C GLU A 540 -12.80 11.27 16.26
N ASP A 541 -12.49 11.02 14.97
CA ASP A 541 -13.30 10.14 14.14
C ASP A 541 -13.42 8.72 14.73
N PRO A 542 -14.61 8.11 14.77
CA PRO A 542 -14.80 6.74 15.26
C PRO A 542 -13.94 5.70 14.55
N CYS A 543 -13.62 5.92 13.28
CA CYS A 543 -12.63 5.16 12.55
C CYS A 543 -11.23 5.71 12.85
N GLY A 544 -10.52 5.10 13.79
CA GLY A 544 -9.19 5.58 14.22
C GLY A 544 -8.12 5.71 13.11
N TYR A 545 -8.34 5.14 11.92
CA TYR A 545 -7.45 5.34 10.77
C TYR A 545 -7.59 6.77 10.20
N VAL A 546 -8.80 7.32 10.22
CA VAL A 546 -9.09 8.70 9.81
C VAL A 546 -8.32 9.67 10.70
N GLY A 547 -8.44 9.54 12.03
CA GLY A 547 -7.72 10.39 12.98
C GLY A 547 -6.20 10.29 12.89
N LEU A 548 -5.65 9.10 12.60
CA LEU A 548 -4.20 8.94 12.41
C LEU A 548 -3.69 9.58 11.10
N LEU A 549 -4.46 9.56 10.01
CA LEU A 549 -4.12 10.30 8.79
C LEU A 549 -4.32 11.80 8.94
N ALA A 550 -5.35 12.22 9.69
CA ALA A 550 -5.54 13.62 10.03
C ALA A 550 -4.38 14.14 10.89
N THR A 551 -3.85 13.32 11.80
CA THR A 551 -2.64 13.64 12.57
C THR A 551 -1.45 13.89 11.64
N ASP A 552 -1.21 13.03 10.64
CA ASP A 552 -0.14 13.23 9.65
C ASP A 552 -0.33 14.53 8.85
N ALA A 553 -1.56 14.79 8.38
CA ALA A 553 -1.90 16.01 7.64
C ALA A 553 -1.63 17.27 8.49
N LEU A 554 -2.14 17.31 9.72
CA LEU A 554 -1.95 18.44 10.65
C LEU A 554 -0.47 18.68 11.00
N GLN A 555 0.31 17.61 11.20
CA GLN A 555 1.75 17.74 11.41
C GLN A 555 2.46 18.40 10.22
N HIS A 556 2.02 18.11 8.99
CA HIS A 556 2.56 18.71 7.78
C HIS A 556 2.07 20.14 7.52
N LEU A 557 0.85 20.49 7.96
CA LEU A 557 0.40 21.89 7.98
C LEU A 557 1.29 22.74 8.90
N GLY A 558 1.64 22.19 10.07
CA GLY A 558 2.61 22.79 10.99
C GLY A 558 2.16 24.13 11.60
N SER A 559 0.88 24.48 11.50
CA SER A 559 0.34 25.69 12.12
C SER A 559 0.36 25.56 13.66
N PRO A 560 0.37 26.68 14.41
CA PRO A 560 0.31 26.62 15.87
C PRO A 560 -0.91 25.84 16.39
N THR A 561 -2.08 26.02 15.76
CA THR A 561 -3.32 25.33 16.14
C THR A 561 -3.25 23.84 15.81
N ALA A 562 -2.77 23.48 14.61
CA ALA A 562 -2.58 22.09 14.22
C ALA A 562 -1.61 21.35 15.17
N ASN A 563 -0.47 21.97 15.48
CA ASN A 563 0.50 21.42 16.42
C ASN A 563 -0.09 21.28 17.84
N GLN A 564 -0.86 22.26 18.30
CA GLN A 564 -1.52 22.18 19.60
C GLN A 564 -2.55 21.04 19.63
N ALA A 565 -3.39 20.90 18.60
CA ALA A 565 -4.39 19.83 18.51
C ALA A 565 -3.74 18.43 18.52
N VAL A 566 -2.66 18.24 17.76
CA VAL A 566 -1.89 16.98 17.78
C VAL A 566 -1.27 16.73 19.16
N MET A 567 -0.73 17.76 19.82
CA MET A 567 -0.19 17.63 21.17
C MET A 567 -1.28 17.31 22.20
N ASP A 568 -2.46 17.90 22.09
CA ASP A 568 -3.59 17.64 22.97
C ASP A 568 -4.06 16.17 22.83
N LEU A 569 -4.13 15.66 21.60
CA LEU A 569 -4.43 14.24 21.33
C LEU A 569 -3.41 13.30 22.02
N VAL A 570 -2.11 13.55 21.83
CA VAL A 570 -1.05 12.74 22.45
C VAL A 570 -1.12 12.82 23.98
N MET A 571 -1.39 14.01 24.53
CA MET A 571 -1.50 14.22 25.97
C MET A 571 -2.75 13.57 26.57
N ALA A 572 -3.83 13.45 25.79
CA ALA A 572 -5.04 12.73 26.18
C ALA A 572 -4.86 11.21 26.15
N GLN A 573 -4.03 10.69 25.25
CA GLN A 573 -3.79 9.25 25.05
C GLN A 573 -2.59 8.70 25.83
N ARG A 574 -1.93 9.51 26.66
CA ARG A 574 -0.76 9.08 27.45
C ARG A 574 -1.15 8.07 28.53
N TRP A 575 -0.30 7.08 28.76
CA TRP A 575 -0.45 6.09 29.83
C TRP A 575 0.65 6.26 30.88
N ASP A 576 0.29 6.36 32.16
CA ASP A 576 1.26 6.31 33.26
C ASP A 576 1.61 4.85 33.57
N SER A 577 2.70 4.37 32.97
CA SER A 577 3.19 3.01 33.18
C SER A 577 3.75 2.76 34.58
N SER A 578 3.96 3.80 35.40
CA SER A 578 4.51 3.65 36.76
C SER A 578 3.49 3.15 37.79
N LEU A 579 2.20 3.22 37.46
CA LEU A 579 1.10 2.75 38.31
C LEU A 579 0.91 1.23 38.25
N TYR A 580 1.65 0.53 37.38
CA TYR A 580 1.59 -0.91 37.24
C TYR A 580 2.86 -1.53 37.87
N PRO A 581 2.73 -2.33 38.96
CA PRO A 581 3.86 -2.87 39.71
C PRO A 581 4.76 -3.79 38.86
N GLU A 582 4.18 -4.38 37.81
CA GLU A 582 4.90 -4.92 36.67
C GLU A 582 4.61 -3.99 35.50
N ARG A 583 5.64 -3.37 34.90
CA ARG A 583 5.47 -2.63 33.64
C ARG A 583 4.79 -3.59 32.65
N PRO A 584 3.70 -3.24 31.95
CA PRO A 584 2.98 -4.19 31.09
C PRO A 584 3.75 -4.59 29.81
N TRP A 585 5.00 -4.18 29.67
CA TRP A 585 5.92 -4.50 28.57
C TRP A 585 7.32 -4.69 29.12
#